data_AF-A0A7X0HRP7-F1
#
_entry.id   AF-A0A7X0HRP7-F1
#
_cell.length_a   1.000
_cell.length_b   1.000
_cell.length_c   1.000
_cell.angle_alpha   90.00
_cell.angle_beta   90.00
_cell.angle_gamma   90.00
#
_symmetry.space_group_name_H-M   'P 1'
#
loop_
_entity.id
_entity.type
_entity.pdbx_description
1 polymer ?
#
loop_
_entity_poly.entity_id
_entity_poly.type
_entity_poly.pdbx_seq_one_letter_code
_entity_poly.pdbx_strand_id
1 'polypeptide(L)'
;MVKRLAEEILHMPDLQFTKYCEEQFAINKGVYNTIDLWFYQQGISSIINRRGTILLFCQSMAEAGNKKVKFGHGGLTAKLLLFWQQYRQSFEHKAI
;
A
#
# COMPACT_ATOMS: atom_id res chain seq x y z
N MET A 1 18.12 5.88 7.71
CA MET A 1 17.30 7.04 8.11
C MET A 1 15.91 6.98 7.45
N VAL A 2 15.04 6.04 7.84
CA VAL A 2 13.64 5.96 7.32
C VAL A 2 12.61 5.77 8.45
N LYS A 3 13.07 5.52 9.68
CA LYS A 3 12.21 5.06 10.79
C LYS A 3 11.31 6.12 11.44
N ARG A 4 11.53 7.43 11.22
CA ARG A 4 10.76 8.50 11.90
C ARG A 4 9.73 9.23 11.02
N LEU A 5 9.93 9.35 9.70
CA LEU A 5 8.91 9.94 8.83
C LEU A 5 7.69 9.02 8.63
N ALA A 6 7.84 7.71 8.88
CA ALA A 6 6.78 6.75 8.64
C ALA A 6 5.61 6.88 9.63
N GLU A 7 5.85 7.13 10.92
CA GLU A 7 4.78 7.10 11.93
C GLU A 7 3.77 8.24 11.72
N GLU A 8 4.23 9.48 11.52
CA GLU A 8 3.33 10.63 11.31
C GLU A 8 2.43 10.44 10.09
N ILE A 9 2.97 9.92 8.98
CA ILE A 9 2.21 9.62 7.77
C ILE A 9 1.16 8.56 8.05
N LEU A 10 1.54 7.47 8.74
CA LEU A 10 0.61 6.36 9.04
C LEU A 10 -0.55 6.79 9.94
N HIS A 11 -0.37 7.81 10.76
CA HIS A 11 -1.40 8.34 11.67
C HIS A 11 -2.22 9.50 11.09
N MET A 12 -1.96 9.93 9.85
CA MET A 12 -2.73 11.00 9.20
C MET A 12 -4.24 10.65 9.10
N PRO A 13 -5.15 11.63 9.11
CA PRO A 13 -6.53 11.43 8.70
C PRO A 13 -6.63 10.79 7.30
N ASP A 14 -7.67 9.99 7.06
CA ASP A 14 -7.84 9.24 5.81
C ASP A 14 -7.68 10.07 4.55
N LEU A 15 -8.24 11.29 4.54
CA LEU A 15 -8.14 12.21 3.41
C LEU A 15 -6.68 12.62 3.15
N GLN A 16 -5.92 12.92 4.20
CA GLN A 16 -4.52 13.34 4.07
C GLN A 16 -3.63 12.16 3.65
N PHE A 17 -3.86 10.98 4.22
CA PHE A 17 -3.13 9.77 3.82
C PHE A 17 -3.39 9.39 2.36
N THR A 18 -4.64 9.47 1.92
CA THR A 18 -5.01 9.18 0.52
C THR A 18 -4.37 10.19 -0.43
N LYS A 19 -4.41 11.49 -0.09
CA LYS A 19 -3.73 12.55 -0.86
C LYS A 19 -2.22 12.33 -0.95
N TYR A 20 -1.59 11.93 0.15
CA TYR A 20 -0.18 11.58 0.15
C TYR A 20 0.11 10.44 -0.85
N CYS A 21 -0.72 9.40 -0.87
CA CYS A 21 -0.58 8.30 -1.82
C CYS A 21 -0.79 8.75 -3.28
N GLU A 22 -1.76 9.64 -3.51
CA GLU A 22 -2.02 10.26 -4.82
C GLU A 22 -0.79 11.03 -5.32
N GLU A 23 -0.21 11.88 -4.47
CA GLU A 23 0.91 12.75 -4.84
C GLU A 23 2.23 11.98 -5.03
N GLN A 24 2.52 11.02 -4.15
CA GLN A 24 3.81 10.31 -4.17
C GLN A 24 3.85 9.18 -5.20
N PHE A 25 2.72 8.50 -5.43
CA PHE A 25 2.67 7.27 -6.23
C PHE A 25 1.74 7.36 -7.45
N ALA A 26 1.10 8.51 -7.68
CA ALA A 26 0.12 8.72 -8.74
C ALA A 26 -1.04 7.71 -8.71
N ILE A 27 -1.43 7.27 -7.52
CA ILE A 27 -2.53 6.30 -7.29
C ILE A 27 -3.79 7.08 -6.97
N ASN A 28 -4.79 7.04 -7.86
CA ASN A 28 -6.07 7.69 -7.59
C ASN A 28 -6.85 6.99 -6.46
N LYS A 29 -7.82 7.71 -5.87
CA LYS A 29 -8.72 7.20 -4.82
C LYS A 29 -9.34 5.83 -5.09
N GLY A 30 -9.76 5.53 -6.33
CA GLY A 30 -10.39 4.25 -6.67
C GLY A 30 -9.41 3.07 -6.57
N VAL A 31 -8.19 3.26 -7.07
CA VAL A 31 -7.12 2.28 -6.95
C VAL A 31 -6.69 2.13 -5.49
N TYR A 32 -6.52 3.24 -4.77
CA TYR A 32 -6.23 3.21 -3.33
C TYR A 32 -7.25 2.38 -2.56
N ASN A 33 -8.55 2.66 -2.73
CA ASN A 33 -9.62 1.92 -2.05
C ASN A 33 -9.58 0.42 -2.37
N THR A 34 -9.23 0.05 -3.61
CA THR A 34 -9.11 -1.35 -4.01
C THR A 34 -7.94 -2.03 -3.30
N ILE A 35 -6.79 -1.37 -3.21
CA ILE A 35 -5.61 -1.86 -2.48
C ILE A 35 -5.93 -2.01 -0.98
N ASP A 36 -6.54 -0.99 -0.38
CA ASP A 36 -6.92 -0.99 1.04
C ASP A 36 -7.87 -2.14 1.36
N LEU A 37 -8.95 -2.29 0.58
CA LEU A 37 -9.89 -3.39 0.75
C LEU A 37 -9.21 -4.75 0.58
N TRP A 38 -8.32 -4.89 -0.41
CA TRP A 38 -7.63 -6.15 -0.67
C TRP A 38 -6.77 -6.59 0.51
N PHE A 39 -5.95 -5.69 1.09
CA PHE A 39 -5.13 -6.00 2.26
C PHE A 39 -5.95 -6.24 3.52
N TYR A 40 -7.08 -5.54 3.68
CA TYR A 40 -8.02 -5.83 4.76
C TYR A 40 -8.58 -7.26 4.65
N GLN A 41 -8.96 -7.69 3.44
CA GLN A 41 -9.44 -9.04 3.17
C GLN A 41 -8.38 -10.12 3.39
N GLN A 42 -7.08 -9.78 3.34
CA GLN A 42 -6.00 -10.70 3.72
C GLN A 42 -5.75 -10.77 5.24
N GLY A 43 -6.53 -10.04 6.05
CA GLY A 43 -6.46 -10.07 7.51
C GLY A 43 -5.70 -8.91 8.16
N ILE A 44 -5.24 -7.91 7.40
CA ILE A 44 -4.56 -6.73 7.98
C ILE A 44 -5.60 -5.72 8.48
N SER A 45 -6.21 -6.02 9.62
CA SER A 45 -7.30 -5.25 10.23
C SER A 45 -6.84 -3.88 10.76
N SER A 46 -5.68 -3.83 11.42
CA SER A 46 -5.09 -2.59 11.95
C SER A 46 -4.82 -1.60 10.82
N ILE A 47 -5.46 -0.42 10.90
CA ILE A 47 -5.31 0.65 9.91
C ILE A 47 -3.85 1.08 9.75
N ILE A 48 -3.09 1.14 10.85
CA ILE A 48 -1.68 1.55 10.82
C ILE A 48 -0.83 0.49 10.09
N ASN A 49 -1.05 -0.80 10.38
CA ASN A 49 -0.34 -1.89 9.71
C ASN A 49 -0.70 -1.95 8.22
N ARG A 50 -1.98 -1.75 7.89
CA ARG A 50 -2.47 -1.76 6.51
C ARG A 50 -1.90 -0.60 5.71
N ARG A 51 -1.92 0.62 6.26
CA ARG A 51 -1.30 1.79 5.65
C ARG A 51 0.20 1.60 5.41
N GLY A 52 0.92 1.00 6.37
CA GLY A 52 2.33 0.65 6.18
C GLY A 52 2.54 -0.33 5.04
N THR A 53 1.65 -1.32 4.93
CA THR A 53 1.68 -2.31 3.86
C THR A 53 1.36 -1.69 2.50
N ILE A 54 0.39 -0.78 2.44
CA ILE A 54 0.07 0.01 1.25
C ILE A 54 1.30 0.80 0.79
N LEU A 55 1.97 1.52 1.69
CA LEU A 55 3.17 2.28 1.34
C LEU A 55 4.29 1.39 0.78
N LEU A 56 4.54 0.24 1.40
CA LEU A 56 5.52 -0.74 0.91
C LEU A 56 5.16 -1.27 -0.48
N PHE A 57 3.89 -1.61 -0.70
CA PHE A 57 3.41 -2.01 -2.01
C PHE A 57 3.66 -0.92 -3.05
N CYS A 58 3.23 0.32 -2.76
CA CYS A 58 3.41 1.46 -3.66
C CYS A 58 4.89 1.76 -3.97
N GLN A 59 5.77 1.65 -2.97
CA GLN A 59 7.22 1.82 -3.15
C GLN A 59 7.82 0.73 -4.05
N SER A 60 7.47 -0.54 -3.82
CA SER A 60 7.94 -1.65 -4.67
C SER A 60 7.54 -1.48 -6.14
N MET A 61 6.39 -0.84 -6.38
CA MET A 61 5.93 -0.49 -7.73
C MET A 61 6.67 0.69 -8.36
N ALA A 62 7.12 1.66 -7.55
CA ALA A 62 7.81 2.86 -8.01
C ALA A 62 9.29 2.59 -8.34
N GLU A 63 9.95 1.70 -7.59
CA GLU A 63 11.34 1.26 -7.84
C GLU A 63 11.52 0.59 -9.20
N ALA A 64 10.44 0.06 -9.80
CA ALA A 64 10.40 -0.46 -11.16
C ALA A 64 10.50 0.63 -12.27
N GLY A 65 10.87 1.87 -11.93
CA GLY A 65 11.30 2.91 -12.88
C GLY A 65 10.22 3.84 -13.40
N ASN A 66 8.97 3.74 -12.93
CA ASN A 66 7.88 4.64 -13.35
C ASN A 66 7.08 5.14 -12.15
N LYS A 67 7.16 6.45 -11.86
CA LYS A 67 6.32 7.14 -10.85
C LYS A 67 4.81 7.04 -11.14
N LYS A 68 4.44 6.66 -12.36
CA LYS A 68 3.04 6.51 -12.80
C LYS A 68 2.70 5.03 -12.88
N VAL A 69 2.14 4.49 -11.81
CA VAL A 69 1.76 3.07 -11.78
C VAL A 69 0.50 2.88 -12.63
N LYS A 70 0.67 2.40 -13.86
CA LYS A 70 -0.47 2.00 -14.71
C LYS A 70 -0.86 0.57 -14.39
N PHE A 71 -2.14 0.37 -14.09
CA PHE A 71 -2.77 -0.93 -13.96
C PHE A 71 -3.66 -1.13 -15.19
N GLY A 72 -3.27 -2.04 -16.09
CA GLY A 72 -4.18 -2.51 -17.14
C GLY A 72 -5.37 -3.26 -16.53
N HIS A 73 -6.30 -3.73 -17.36
CA HIS A 73 -7.44 -4.52 -16.89
C HIS A 73 -6.96 -5.75 -16.09
N GLY A 74 -7.38 -5.88 -14.82
CA GLY A 74 -6.95 -6.95 -13.91
C GLY A 74 -5.50 -6.86 -13.39
N GLY A 75 -4.70 -5.90 -13.85
CA GLY A 75 -3.27 -5.83 -13.53
C GLY A 75 -2.94 -5.45 -12.07
N LEU A 76 -3.89 -4.84 -11.35
CA LEU A 76 -3.72 -4.48 -9.94
C LEU A 76 -3.70 -5.71 -9.05
N THR A 77 -4.72 -6.57 -9.15
CA THR A 77 -4.84 -7.77 -8.32
C THR A 77 -3.67 -8.73 -8.52
N ALA A 78 -3.18 -8.90 -9.75
CA ALA A 78 -2.01 -9.72 -10.03
C ALA A 78 -0.75 -9.19 -9.32
N LYS A 79 -0.53 -7.87 -9.34
CA LYS A 79 0.60 -7.24 -8.63
C LYS A 79 0.48 -7.35 -7.12
N LEU A 80 -0.74 -7.19 -6.58
CA LEU A 80 -1.01 -7.39 -5.15
C LEU A 80 -0.71 -8.82 -4.73
N LEU A 81 -1.13 -9.81 -5.52
CA LEU A 81 -0.86 -11.22 -5.24
C LEU A 81 0.65 -11.53 -5.26
N LEU A 82 1.38 -11.03 -6.27
CA LEU A 82 2.83 -11.22 -6.35
C LEU A 82 3.55 -10.59 -5.17
N PHE A 83 3.21 -9.34 -4.83
CA PHE A 83 3.74 -8.66 -3.65
C PHE A 83 3.43 -9.45 -2.38
N TRP A 84 2.19 -9.89 -2.21
CA TRP A 84 1.79 -10.67 -1.03
C TRP A 84 2.58 -11.96 -0.90
N GLN A 85 2.74 -12.73 -1.99
CA GLN A 85 3.53 -13.96 -1.98
C GLN A 85 4.99 -13.72 -1.60
N GLN A 86 5.59 -12.62 -2.06
CA GLN A 86 6.97 -12.27 -1.77
C GLN A 86 7.18 -11.86 -0.30
N TYR A 87 6.21 -11.19 0.32
CA TYR A 87 6.36 -10.60 1.65
C TYR A 87 5.51 -11.25 2.75
N ARG A 88 4.75 -12.32 2.42
CA ARG A 88 3.78 -13.00 3.30
C ARG A 88 4.28 -13.26 4.72
N GLN A 89 5.47 -13.83 4.85
CA GLN A 89 6.05 -14.18 6.16
C GLN A 89 6.33 -12.94 7.05
N SER A 90 6.60 -11.79 6.43
CA SER A 90 6.79 -10.51 7.11
C SER A 90 5.47 -9.88 7.60
N PHE A 91 4.32 -10.34 7.07
CA PHE A 91 2.99 -9.83 7.41
C PHE A 91 2.25 -10.69 8.42
N GLU A 92 2.49 -12.00 8.43
CA GLU A 92 1.86 -12.94 9.39
C GLU A 92 2.19 -12.58 10.86
N HIS A 93 3.33 -11.93 11.13
CA HIS A 93 3.70 -11.44 12.47
C HIS A 93 3.01 -10.13 12.89
N LYS A 94 2.25 -9.48 12.00
CA LYS A 94 1.57 -8.19 12.24
C LYS A 94 0.05 -8.29 12.16
N ALA A 95 -0.47 -9.49 11.91
CA ALA A 95 -1.89 -9.79 11.77
C ALA A 95 -2.50 -10.23 13.11
N ILE A 96 -2.31 -9.44 14.16
CA ILE A 96 -3.01 -9.57 15.45
C ILE A 96 -3.26 -8.17 15.99
#